data_AF-A0A221KL62-F1
#
_entry.id   AF-A0A221KL62-F1
#
_cell.length_a   1.000
_cell.length_b   1.000
_cell.length_c   1.000
_cell.angle_alpha   90.00
_cell.angle_beta   90.00
_cell.angle_gamma   90.00
#
_symmetry.space_group_name_H-M   'P 1'
#
loop_
_entity.id
_entity.type
_entity.pdbx_description
1 polymer ?
#
loop_
_entity_poly.entity_id
_entity_poly.type
_entity_poly.pdbx_seq_one_letter_code
_entity_poly.pdbx_strand_id
1 'polypeptide(L)'
;MSKELSLAAENGAEVSELPNGLSFNASTGQWRAQYKGQRITYSTARYGDMAKDLAHSALKRMLAGNFDPVADDLLLKYSWRMDDAATQLGLSLGQLRQWMLTGIVNGKEIRSPKRDVQGVDRISGHELMMAQERLRLE
;
A
#
# COMPACT_ATOMS: atom_id res chain seq x y z
N MET A 1 17.38 -4.43 -57.22
CA MET A 1 16.78 -5.52 -56.43
C MET A 1 15.93 -4.90 -55.33
N SER A 2 14.81 -5.54 -55.09
CA SER A 2 13.55 -5.03 -54.55
C SER A 2 13.51 -4.74 -53.05
N LYS A 3 12.56 -3.88 -52.69
CA LYS A 3 11.88 -3.84 -51.37
C LYS A 3 11.23 -5.19 -51.07
N GLU A 4 11.21 -5.58 -49.79
CA GLU A 4 10.06 -6.07 -48.99
C GLU A 4 10.61 -6.55 -47.61
N LEU A 5 10.29 -5.93 -46.46
CA LEU A 5 9.06 -6.04 -45.63
C LEU A 5 8.75 -7.44 -45.11
N SER A 6 8.95 -7.65 -43.79
CA SER A 6 7.96 -8.16 -42.80
C SER A 6 8.66 -8.76 -41.57
N LEU A 7 8.48 -8.14 -40.39
CA LEU A 7 7.67 -8.62 -39.23
C LEU A 7 8.31 -9.81 -38.49
N ALA A 8 8.42 -9.87 -37.17
CA ALA A 8 7.94 -9.06 -36.07
C ALA A 8 8.75 -9.46 -34.83
N ALA A 9 9.11 -8.48 -33.99
CA ALA A 9 9.46 -8.72 -32.59
C ALA A 9 8.92 -7.52 -31.81
N GLU A 10 7.59 -7.43 -31.73
CA GLU A 10 6.90 -6.51 -30.85
C GLU A 10 7.03 -6.97 -29.39
N ASN A 11 7.02 -5.98 -28.51
CA ASN A 11 7.00 -6.06 -27.05
C ASN A 11 8.37 -6.17 -26.38
N GLY A 12 9.15 -5.10 -26.53
CA GLY A 12 10.08 -4.69 -25.49
C GLY A 12 9.30 -4.45 -24.20
N ALA A 13 9.32 -5.44 -23.30
CA ALA A 13 8.99 -5.20 -21.91
C ALA A 13 10.03 -4.20 -21.39
N GLU A 14 9.61 -2.98 -21.07
CA GLU A 14 10.40 -2.08 -20.25
C GLU A 14 10.83 -2.86 -19.01
N VAL A 15 12.12 -3.16 -18.92
CA VAL A 15 12.74 -3.56 -17.66
C VAL A 15 12.70 -2.29 -16.82
N SER A 16 11.55 -2.03 -16.18
CA SER A 16 11.40 -0.94 -15.24
C SER A 16 12.34 -1.24 -14.08
N GLU A 17 13.55 -0.68 -14.15
CA GLU A 17 14.50 -0.74 -13.06
C GLU A 17 13.79 -0.19 -11.82
N LEU A 18 13.68 -1.03 -10.80
CA LEU A 18 13.08 -0.63 -9.53
C LEU A 18 13.92 0.54 -8.98
N PRO A 19 13.27 1.55 -8.36
CA PRO A 19 13.99 2.64 -7.73
C PRO A 19 15.08 2.12 -6.79
N ASN A 20 16.25 2.77 -6.79
CA ASN A 20 17.35 2.41 -5.89
C ASN A 20 16.84 2.32 -4.44
N GLY A 21 16.93 1.11 -3.86
CA GLY A 21 16.42 0.81 -2.51
C GLY A 21 15.12 0.02 -2.48
N LEU A 22 14.45 -0.25 -3.61
CA LEU A 22 13.30 -1.14 -3.71
C LEU A 22 13.72 -2.48 -4.36
N SER A 23 13.35 -3.61 -3.77
CA SER A 23 13.62 -4.93 -4.35
C SER A 23 12.53 -5.95 -4.05
N PHE A 24 12.44 -6.98 -4.90
CA PHE A 24 11.53 -8.11 -4.71
C PHE A 24 12.32 -9.40 -4.54
N ASN A 25 12.01 -10.15 -3.48
CA ASN A 25 12.51 -11.50 -3.28
C ASN A 25 11.44 -12.52 -3.70
N ALA A 26 11.65 -13.14 -4.85
CA ALA A 26 10.72 -14.12 -5.43
C ALA A 26 10.58 -15.39 -4.58
N SER A 27 11.64 -15.85 -3.91
CA SER A 27 11.58 -17.11 -3.12
C SER A 27 10.69 -16.99 -1.88
N THR A 28 10.57 -15.77 -1.33
CA THR A 28 9.75 -15.49 -0.15
C THR A 28 8.48 -14.70 -0.48
N GLY A 29 8.31 -14.24 -1.72
CA GLY A 29 7.22 -13.34 -2.11
C GLY A 29 7.22 -12.02 -1.33
N GLN A 30 8.39 -11.41 -1.14
CA GLN A 30 8.53 -10.21 -0.30
C GLN A 30 9.05 -9.01 -1.09
N TRP A 31 8.34 -7.89 -0.95
CA TRP A 31 8.82 -6.58 -1.35
C TRP A 31 9.61 -5.94 -0.21
N ARG A 32 10.76 -5.35 -0.53
CA ARG A 32 11.67 -4.72 0.42
C ARG A 32 11.94 -3.29 0.02
N ALA A 33 11.90 -2.40 1.00
CA ALA A 33 12.40 -1.04 0.90
C ALA A 33 13.58 -0.84 1.87
N GLN A 34 14.63 -0.16 1.40
CA GLN A 34 15.83 0.11 2.18
C GLN A 34 16.48 1.45 1.79
N TYR A 35 16.93 2.20 2.79
CA TYR A 35 17.70 3.43 2.60
C TYR A 35 18.47 3.78 3.88
N LYS A 36 19.74 4.18 3.76
CA LYS A 36 20.62 4.62 4.87
C LYS A 36 20.52 3.77 6.15
N GLY A 37 20.58 2.44 6.00
CA GLY A 37 20.54 1.49 7.13
C GLY A 37 19.13 1.16 7.67
N GLN A 38 18.09 1.86 7.21
CA GLN A 38 16.69 1.50 7.47
C GLN A 38 16.23 0.45 6.46
N ARG A 39 15.42 -0.52 6.91
CA ARG A 39 14.87 -1.59 6.07
C ARG A 39 13.49 -2.02 6.56
N ILE A 40 12.55 -2.20 5.63
CA ILE A 40 11.25 -2.80 5.89
C ILE A 40 10.87 -3.77 4.76
N THR A 41 10.03 -4.76 5.08
CA THR A 41 9.57 -5.79 4.15
C THR A 41 8.07 -6.02 4.26
N TYR A 42 7.40 -6.15 3.11
CA TYR A 42 5.98 -6.47 2.99
C TYR A 42 5.81 -7.76 2.18
N SER A 43 5.07 -8.73 2.69
CA SER A 43 4.82 -10.00 1.98
C SER A 43 3.55 -9.94 1.13
N THR A 44 3.61 -10.51 -0.07
CA THR A 44 2.43 -10.67 -0.93
C THR A 44 1.39 -11.59 -0.29
N ALA A 45 1.82 -12.57 0.51
CA ALA A 45 0.92 -13.42 1.28
C ALA A 45 0.02 -12.64 2.26
N ARG A 46 0.51 -11.53 2.82
CA ARG A 46 -0.24 -10.71 3.77
C ARG A 46 -0.97 -9.54 3.10
N TYR A 47 -0.32 -8.88 2.15
CA TYR A 47 -0.80 -7.61 1.58
C TYR A 47 -1.26 -7.72 0.11
N GLY A 48 -1.17 -8.90 -0.49
CA GLY A 48 -1.44 -9.10 -1.92
C GLY A 48 -0.56 -8.21 -2.79
N ASP A 49 -1.15 -7.68 -3.85
CA ASP A 49 -0.46 -6.81 -4.83
C ASP A 49 0.01 -5.49 -4.20
N MET A 50 -0.67 -5.01 -3.16
CA MET A 50 -0.30 -3.79 -2.44
C MET A 50 1.02 -3.90 -1.67
N ALA A 51 1.60 -5.09 -1.53
CA ALA A 51 2.92 -5.26 -0.92
C ALA A 51 3.98 -4.40 -1.63
N LYS A 52 3.90 -4.26 -2.96
CA LYS A 52 4.79 -3.42 -3.76
C LYS A 52 4.61 -1.95 -3.43
N ASP A 53 3.36 -1.49 -3.41
CA ASP A 53 3.03 -0.08 -3.17
C ASP A 53 3.41 0.35 -1.76
N LEU A 54 3.14 -0.49 -0.75
CA LEU A 54 3.59 -0.27 0.62
C LEU A 54 5.11 -0.14 0.72
N ALA A 55 5.86 -1.03 0.05
CA ALA A 55 7.32 -0.93 0.03
C ALA A 55 7.77 0.36 -0.66
N HIS A 56 7.17 0.73 -1.78
CA HIS A 56 7.50 1.96 -2.48
C HIS A 56 7.19 3.21 -1.65
N SER A 57 6.02 3.27 -1.01
CA SER A 57 5.62 4.35 -0.11
C SER A 57 6.53 4.44 1.12
N ALA A 58 6.95 3.31 1.69
CA ALA A 58 7.95 3.29 2.76
C ALA A 58 9.30 3.85 2.28
N LEU A 59 9.77 3.47 1.09
CA LEU A 59 11.01 4.02 0.52
C LEU A 59 10.91 5.54 0.33
N LYS A 60 9.78 6.05 -0.18
CA LYS A 60 9.54 7.50 -0.29
C LYS A 60 9.63 8.20 1.06
N ARG A 61 9.02 7.63 2.11
CA ARG A 61 9.12 8.17 3.49
C ARG A 61 10.56 8.15 4.00
N MET A 62 11.33 7.09 3.71
CA MET A 62 12.75 7.00 4.10
C MET A 62 13.60 8.07 3.41
N LEU A 63 13.40 8.26 2.10
CA LEU A 63 14.09 9.28 1.31
C LEU A 63 13.75 10.69 1.79
N ALA A 64 12.50 10.93 2.20
CA ALA A 64 12.05 12.20 2.77
C ALA A 64 12.49 12.43 4.24
N GLY A 65 13.08 11.42 4.90
CA GLY A 65 13.46 11.50 6.31
C GLY A 65 12.30 11.37 7.30
N ASN A 66 11.11 10.97 6.84
CA ASN A 66 9.87 10.89 7.62
C ASN A 66 9.42 9.43 7.88
N PHE A 67 10.33 8.46 7.71
CA PHE A 67 10.01 7.06 7.98
C PHE A 67 10.15 6.74 9.46
N ASP A 68 9.05 6.35 10.08
CA ASP A 68 8.99 5.88 11.46
C ASP A 68 8.59 4.39 11.50
N PRO A 69 9.56 3.47 11.70
CA PRO A 69 9.28 2.05 11.78
C PRO A 69 8.49 1.66 13.04
N VAL A 70 8.58 2.44 14.12
CA VAL A 70 7.86 2.17 15.37
C VAL A 70 6.38 2.51 15.19
N ALA A 71 6.07 3.61 14.51
CA ALA A 71 4.69 3.95 14.17
C ALA A 71 4.02 2.88 13.30
N ASP A 72 4.70 2.39 12.25
CA ASP A 72 4.17 1.33 11.38
C ASP A 72 3.97 0.01 12.17
N ASP A 73 4.88 -0.35 13.09
CA ASP A 73 4.76 -1.55 13.93
C ASP A 73 3.62 -1.42 14.96
N LEU A 74 3.48 -0.26 15.62
CA LEU A 74 2.38 0.03 16.53
C LEU A 74 1.04 0.00 15.81
N LEU A 75 0.96 0.57 14.60
CA LEU A 75 -0.24 0.54 13.77
C LEU A 75 -0.75 -0.90 13.63
N LEU A 76 0.15 -1.84 13.31
CA LEU A 76 -0.17 -3.23 13.02
C LEU A 76 -0.51 -4.08 14.26
N LYS A 77 -0.05 -3.69 15.45
CA LYS A 77 -0.26 -4.46 16.70
C LYS A 77 -1.64 -4.27 17.32
N TYR A 78 -2.32 -3.16 17.00
CA TYR A 78 -3.56 -2.78 17.66
C TYR A 78 -4.74 -2.75 16.67
N SER A 79 -5.93 -2.95 17.23
CA SER A 79 -7.19 -2.60 16.57
C SER A 79 -7.62 -1.21 17.02
N TRP A 80 -7.94 -0.36 16.06
CA TRP A 80 -8.18 1.06 16.26
C TRP A 80 -9.67 1.33 16.37
N ARG A 81 -10.07 2.20 17.31
CA ARG A 81 -11.45 2.69 17.35
C ARG A 81 -11.74 3.47 16.07
N MET A 82 -13.00 3.47 15.65
CA MET A 82 -13.41 4.17 14.42
C MET A 82 -13.01 5.66 14.40
N ASP A 83 -13.06 6.35 15.54
CA ASP A 83 -12.66 7.77 15.63
C ASP A 83 -11.15 7.95 15.39
N ASP A 84 -10.33 7.11 16.03
CA ASP A 84 -8.87 7.15 15.85
C ASP A 84 -8.48 6.74 14.43
N ALA A 85 -9.16 5.72 13.88
CA ALA A 85 -8.96 5.27 12.51
C ALA A 85 -9.35 6.34 11.48
N ALA A 86 -10.46 7.06 11.69
CA ALA A 86 -10.86 8.18 10.83
C ALA A 86 -9.81 9.28 10.86
N THR A 87 -9.31 9.62 12.06
CA THR A 87 -8.25 10.61 12.24
C THR A 87 -6.97 10.21 11.50
N GLN A 88 -6.55 8.95 11.61
CA GLN A 88 -5.38 8.40 10.90
C GLN A 88 -5.53 8.43 9.36
N LEU A 89 -6.76 8.31 8.86
CA LEU A 89 -7.07 8.38 7.43
C LEU A 89 -7.27 9.82 6.92
N GLY A 90 -7.22 10.83 7.80
CA GLY A 90 -7.52 12.21 7.44
C GLY A 90 -8.99 12.44 7.08
N LEU A 91 -9.90 11.64 7.64
CA LEU A 91 -11.33 11.67 7.39
C LEU A 91 -12.10 12.07 8.66
N SER A 92 -13.28 12.65 8.49
CA SER A 92 -14.27 12.66 9.58
C SER A 92 -14.81 11.25 9.81
N LEU A 93 -15.30 10.97 11.04
CA LEU A 93 -15.97 9.71 11.36
C LEU A 93 -17.14 9.43 10.39
N GLY A 94 -17.91 10.46 10.04
CA GLY A 94 -19.03 10.36 9.10
C GLY A 94 -18.57 9.91 7.72
N GLN A 95 -17.50 10.50 7.19
CA GLN A 95 -16.91 10.10 5.91
C GLN A 95 -16.40 8.66 5.95
N LEU A 96 -15.72 8.24 7.02
CA LEU A 96 -15.26 6.86 7.17
C LEU A 96 -16.44 5.88 7.19
N ARG A 97 -17.50 6.19 7.94
CA ARG A 97 -18.71 5.35 8.00
C ARG A 97 -19.42 5.27 6.64
N GLN A 98 -19.58 6.39 5.95
CA GLN A 98 -20.14 6.41 4.60
C GLN A 98 -19.28 5.59 3.63
N TRP A 99 -17.96 5.73 3.69
CA TRP A 99 -17.04 4.96 2.87
C TRP A 99 -17.17 3.46 3.12
N MET A 100 -17.25 3.05 4.39
CA MET A 100 -17.46 1.65 4.75
C MET A 100 -18.79 1.08 4.27
N LEU A 101 -19.84 1.92 4.18
CA LEU A 101 -21.17 1.50 3.71
C LEU A 101 -21.28 1.45 2.19
N THR A 102 -20.67 2.43 1.50
CA THR A 102 -20.89 2.65 0.07
C THR A 102 -19.75 2.16 -0.81
N GLY A 103 -18.56 1.97 -0.24
CA GLY A 103 -17.33 1.80 -1.02
C GLY A 103 -16.90 3.08 -1.74
N ILE A 104 -17.51 4.24 -1.44
CA ILE A 104 -17.20 5.51 -2.09
C ILE A 104 -16.63 6.50 -1.07
N VAL A 105 -15.52 7.14 -1.41
CA VAL A 105 -14.92 8.23 -0.64
C VAL A 105 -14.36 9.28 -1.60
N ASN A 106 -14.57 10.56 -1.28
CA ASN A 106 -14.20 11.68 -2.15
C ASN A 106 -14.74 11.56 -3.59
N GLY A 107 -15.92 10.95 -3.76
CA GLY A 107 -16.57 10.77 -5.07
C GLY A 107 -15.99 9.64 -5.92
N LYS A 108 -15.05 8.85 -5.39
CA LYS A 108 -14.42 7.72 -6.08
C LYS A 108 -14.79 6.40 -5.43
N GLU A 109 -14.99 5.36 -6.23
CA GLU A 109 -15.17 4.00 -5.74
C GLU A 109 -13.82 3.40 -5.34
N ILE A 110 -13.58 3.32 -4.03
CA ILE A 110 -12.35 2.81 -3.43
C ILE A 110 -12.75 1.73 -2.43
N ARG A 111 -12.11 0.57 -2.49
CA ARG A 111 -12.38 -0.51 -1.53
C ARG A 111 -12.17 -0.04 -0.08
N SER A 112 -13.25 -0.05 0.69
CA SER A 112 -13.25 0.38 2.10
C SER A 112 -12.47 -0.57 3.03
N PRO A 113 -12.01 -0.07 4.20
CA PRO A 113 -11.50 -0.93 5.26
C PRO A 113 -12.59 -1.83 5.81
N LYS A 114 -12.22 -3.03 6.26
CA LYS A 114 -13.12 -3.94 6.96
C LYS A 114 -13.07 -3.73 8.47
N ARG A 115 -14.22 -3.95 9.12
CA ARG A 115 -14.31 -4.01 10.58
C ARG A 115 -13.48 -5.17 11.11
N ASP A 116 -12.88 -4.97 12.27
CA ASP A 116 -12.28 -6.05 13.04
C ASP A 116 -13.40 -6.95 13.60
N VAL A 117 -13.33 -8.24 13.28
CA VAL A 117 -14.33 -9.25 13.68
C VAL A 117 -14.39 -9.43 15.19
N GLN A 118 -13.30 -9.11 15.90
CA GLN A 118 -13.18 -9.27 17.36
C GLN A 118 -13.48 -7.98 18.13
N GLY A 119 -13.59 -6.84 17.45
CA GLY A 119 -13.74 -5.53 18.06
C GLY A 119 -15.04 -4.85 17.66
N VAL A 120 -15.92 -4.60 18.62
CA VAL A 120 -17.10 -3.75 18.39
C VAL A 120 -16.60 -2.36 17.97
N ASP A 121 -16.96 -1.95 16.75
CA ASP A 121 -16.63 -0.65 16.15
C ASP A 121 -15.12 -0.35 16.05
N ARG A 122 -14.33 -1.33 15.61
CA ARG A 122 -12.90 -1.18 15.37
C ARG A 122 -12.46 -1.59 13.96
N ILE A 123 -11.30 -1.11 13.53
CA ILE A 123 -10.59 -1.52 12.31
C ILE A 123 -9.23 -2.08 12.74
N SER A 124 -8.85 -3.24 12.22
CA SER A 124 -7.53 -3.81 12.50
C SER A 124 -6.43 -2.93 11.92
N GLY A 125 -5.26 -2.87 12.56
CA GLY A 125 -4.11 -2.16 12.01
C GLY A 125 -3.76 -2.53 10.57
N HIS A 126 -3.93 -3.80 10.23
CA HIS A 126 -3.76 -4.30 8.86
C HIS A 126 -4.72 -3.63 7.88
N GLU A 127 -6.03 -3.66 8.15
CA GLU A 127 -7.03 -3.04 7.27
C GLU A 127 -6.88 -1.52 7.23
N LEU A 128 -6.48 -0.89 8.34
CA LEU A 128 -6.24 0.54 8.40
C LEU A 128 -5.06 0.96 7.50
N MET A 129 -3.93 0.24 7.56
CA MET A 129 -2.79 0.48 6.69
C MET A 129 -3.15 0.28 5.21
N MET A 130 -3.92 -0.76 4.90
CA MET A 130 -4.39 -1.02 3.53
C MET A 130 -5.32 0.08 3.03
N ALA A 131 -6.25 0.56 3.87
CA ALA A 131 -7.12 1.67 3.51
C ALA A 131 -6.34 2.96 3.28
N GLN A 132 -5.35 3.26 4.14
CA GLN A 132 -4.51 4.44 3.99
C GLN A 132 -3.75 4.42 2.66
N GLU A 133 -3.21 3.27 2.27
CA GLU A 133 -2.48 3.16 1.02
C GLU A 133 -3.41 3.27 -0.20
N ARG A 134 -4.63 2.70 -0.14
CA ARG A 134 -5.63 2.91 -1.21
C ARG A 134 -6.00 4.37 -1.39
N LEU A 135 -6.18 5.12 -0.30
CA LEU A 135 -6.45 6.57 -0.38
C LEU A 135 -5.28 7.36 -0.98
N ARG A 136 -4.04 6.88 -0.84
CA ARG A 136 -2.84 7.56 -1.35
C ARG A 136 -2.65 7.34 -2.85
N LEU A 137 -3.10 6.21 -3.39
CA LEU A 137 -2.94 5.85 -4.81
C LEU A 137 -3.95 6.55 -5.73
N GLU A 138 -4.91 7.30 -5.17
CA GLU A 138 -6.02 7.98 -5.85
C GLU A 138 -5.84 9.49 -5.92
#